data_AF-K1TZK4-F1
#
_entry.id   AF-K1TZK4-F1
#
_cell.length_a   1.000
_cell.length_b   1.000
_cell.length_c   1.000
_cell.angle_alpha   90.00
_cell.angle_beta   90.00
_cell.angle_gamma   90.00
#
_symmetry.space_group_name_H-M   'P 1'
#
loop_
_entity.id
_entity.type
_entity.pdbx_description
1 polymer ?
#
loop_
_entity_poly.entity_id
_entity_poly.type
_entity_poly.pdbx_seq_one_letter_code
_entity_poly.pdbx_strand_id
1 'polypeptide(L)'
;DPSLEALPTDERLRRAAAQPDPGLDALYFQYGRWLLFAASRPGSLPANLQGVWNDSFFPPWDSKYTININTEMNYWPANICGLAQSEEPLFDLLARMVPNGQRTARELYHCRGFVAHHNTDLWGDTDPQDRYIPASFWPMGAAWLCTHIWRHYLYSGDMQFLRAQFPMLEQAVLF
;
A
#
# COMPACT_ATOMS: atom_id res chain seq x y z
N ASP A 1 -3.98 -32.67 -5.92
CA ASP A 1 -4.77 -33.78 -6.48
C ASP A 1 -4.89 -33.49 -7.97
N PRO A 2 -4.23 -34.26 -8.84
CA PRO A 2 -4.19 -33.98 -10.27
C PRO A 2 -5.58 -33.87 -10.91
N SER A 3 -6.60 -34.52 -10.34
CA SER A 3 -7.97 -34.42 -10.83
C SER A 3 -8.61 -33.05 -10.53
N LEU A 4 -8.22 -32.40 -9.42
CA LEU A 4 -8.65 -31.04 -9.10
C LEU A 4 -7.92 -29.99 -9.95
N GLU A 5 -6.64 -30.22 -10.23
CA GLU A 5 -5.80 -29.31 -11.03
C GLU A 5 -6.25 -29.23 -12.50
N ALA A 6 -6.95 -30.26 -12.99
CA ALA A 6 -7.54 -30.27 -14.34
C ALA A 6 -8.84 -29.46 -14.44
N LEU A 7 -9.48 -29.08 -13.32
CA LEU A 7 -10.71 -28.29 -13.32
C LEU A 7 -10.42 -26.80 -13.52
N PRO A 8 -11.29 -26.06 -14.23
CA PRO A 8 -11.26 -24.60 -14.26
C PRO A 8 -11.31 -23.97 -12.85
N THR A 9 -10.61 -22.84 -12.66
CA THR A 9 -10.50 -22.19 -11.34
C THR A 9 -11.86 -21.78 -10.75
N ASP A 10 -12.83 -21.38 -11.57
CA ASP A 10 -14.18 -21.03 -11.12
C ASP A 10 -14.97 -22.24 -10.59
N GLU A 11 -14.75 -23.43 -11.16
CA GLU A 11 -15.32 -24.68 -10.67
C GLU A 11 -14.66 -25.11 -9.36
N ARG A 12 -13.33 -24.97 -9.26
CA ARG A 12 -12.58 -25.23 -8.02
C ARG A 12 -13.05 -24.34 -6.88
N LEU A 13 -13.26 -23.04 -7.12
CA LEU A 13 -13.78 -22.09 -6.14
C LEU A 13 -15.18 -22.49 -5.62
N ARG A 14 -16.10 -22.86 -6.52
CA ARG A 14 -17.44 -23.32 -6.14
C ARG A 14 -17.40 -24.59 -5.29
N ARG A 15 -16.51 -25.53 -5.63
CA ARG A 15 -16.33 -26.79 -4.89
C ARG A 15 -15.67 -26.58 -3.53
N ALA A 16 -14.71 -25.65 -3.43
CA ALA A 16 -13.95 -25.35 -2.22
C ALA A 16 -14.83 -24.94 -1.02
N ALA A 17 -16.01 -24.38 -1.29
CA ALA A 17 -17.00 -24.03 -0.26
C ALA A 17 -17.51 -25.23 0.55
N ALA A 18 -17.46 -26.44 -0.01
CA ALA A 18 -17.91 -27.67 0.63
C ALA A 18 -16.79 -28.65 0.97
N GLN A 19 -15.68 -28.64 0.22
CA GLN A 19 -14.54 -29.53 0.40
C GLN A 19 -13.23 -28.76 0.25
N PRO A 20 -12.27 -28.85 1.20
CA PRO A 20 -11.00 -28.16 1.08
C PRO A 20 -10.24 -28.50 -0.23
N ASP A 21 -9.66 -27.48 -0.86
CA ASP A 21 -8.75 -27.62 -1.99
C ASP A 21 -7.42 -26.91 -1.67
N PRO A 22 -6.47 -27.60 -0.99
CA PRO A 22 -5.18 -27.01 -0.63
C PRO A 22 -4.36 -26.49 -1.83
N GLY A 23 -4.60 -27.04 -3.03
CA GLY A 23 -3.97 -26.54 -4.24
C GLY A 23 -4.53 -25.19 -4.68
N LEU A 24 -5.80 -24.91 -4.38
CA LEU A 24 -6.44 -23.62 -4.65
C LEU A 24 -5.95 -22.57 -3.65
N ASP A 25 -5.77 -22.95 -2.38
CA ASP A 25 -5.17 -22.07 -1.37
C ASP A 25 -3.74 -21.65 -1.77
N ALA A 26 -2.93 -22.61 -2.22
CA ALA A 26 -1.59 -22.35 -2.73
C ALA A 26 -1.62 -21.46 -3.99
N LEU A 27 -2.56 -21.70 -4.92
CA LEU A 27 -2.75 -20.86 -6.09
C LEU A 27 -3.13 -19.43 -5.70
N TYR A 28 -4.05 -19.24 -4.75
CA TYR A 28 -4.50 -17.94 -4.29
C TYR A 28 -3.36 -17.16 -3.61
N PHE A 29 -2.55 -17.82 -2.80
CA PHE A 29 -1.33 -17.24 -2.23
C PHE A 29 -0.36 -16.75 -3.32
N GLN A 30 -0.08 -17.58 -4.33
CA GLN A 30 0.79 -17.20 -5.45
C GLN A 30 0.16 -16.10 -6.32
N TYR A 31 -1.16 -16.07 -6.45
CA TYR A 31 -1.86 -15.02 -7.17
C TYR A 31 -1.66 -13.65 -6.50
N GLY A 32 -1.71 -13.57 -5.15
CA GLY A 32 -1.38 -12.35 -4.42
C GLY A 32 0.05 -11.85 -4.70
N ARG A 33 1.03 -12.76 -4.73
CA ARG A 33 2.42 -12.43 -5.12
C ARG A 33 2.50 -11.90 -6.56
N TRP A 34 1.81 -12.55 -7.48
CA TRP A 34 1.77 -12.14 -8.88
C TRP A 34 1.11 -10.76 -9.05
N LEU A 35 -0.01 -10.51 -8.37
CA LEU A 35 -0.72 -9.23 -8.44
C LEU A 35 0.17 -8.07 -7.97
N LEU A 36 0.82 -8.21 -6.81
CA LEU A 36 1.71 -7.17 -6.30
C LEU A 36 2.88 -6.93 -7.26
N PHE A 37 3.52 -7.99 -7.74
CA PHE A 37 4.62 -7.86 -8.70
C PHE A 37 4.19 -7.22 -10.03
N ALA A 38 2.99 -7.53 -10.51
CA ALA A 38 2.46 -6.98 -11.75
C ALA A 38 2.05 -5.51 -11.61
N ALA A 39 1.53 -5.11 -10.45
CA ALA A 39 1.01 -3.77 -10.18
C ALA A 39 2.06 -2.78 -9.65
N SER A 40 3.11 -3.25 -8.97
CA SER A 40 4.10 -2.40 -8.31
C SER A 40 5.52 -2.88 -8.60
N ARG A 41 6.17 -2.27 -9.59
CA ARG A 41 7.56 -2.56 -9.99
C ARG A 41 8.43 -1.31 -9.82
N PRO A 42 9.75 -1.44 -9.60
CA PRO A 42 10.66 -0.32 -9.64
C PRO A 42 10.41 0.63 -10.83
N GLY A 43 10.26 1.92 -10.56
CA GLY A 43 9.94 2.95 -11.54
C GLY A 43 8.46 3.06 -11.96
N SER A 44 7.55 2.24 -11.40
CA SER A 44 6.10 2.42 -11.57
C SER A 44 5.49 3.29 -10.45
N LEU A 45 4.17 3.47 -10.51
CA LEU A 45 3.39 3.92 -9.36
C LEU A 45 3.12 2.72 -8.42
N PRO A 46 2.80 2.97 -7.14
CA PRO A 46 2.38 1.90 -6.24
C PRO A 46 1.02 1.32 -6.62
N ALA A 47 0.73 0.12 -6.11
CA ALA A 47 -0.56 -0.54 -6.30
C ALA A 47 -1.66 0.25 -5.56
N ASN A 48 -2.64 0.74 -6.31
CA ASN A 48 -3.80 1.44 -5.75
C ASN A 48 -4.88 0.44 -5.27
N LEU A 49 -6.09 0.92 -4.94
CA LEU A 49 -7.21 0.06 -4.50
C LEU A 49 -7.55 -1.10 -5.47
N GLN A 50 -7.20 -0.98 -6.74
CA GLN A 50 -7.41 -2.00 -7.77
C GLN A 50 -6.09 -2.45 -8.42
N GLY A 51 -4.95 -2.23 -7.76
CA GLY A 51 -3.61 -2.47 -8.31
C GLY A 51 -3.29 -1.49 -9.44
N VAL A 52 -3.60 -1.91 -10.67
CA VAL A 52 -3.50 -1.11 -11.91
C VAL A 52 -4.69 -1.35 -12.86
N TRP A 53 -5.69 -2.13 -12.42
CA TRP A 53 -6.76 -2.63 -13.28
C TRP A 53 -8.07 -1.92 -12.98
N ASN A 54 -8.45 -0.99 -13.85
CA ASN A 54 -9.71 -0.26 -13.75
C ASN A 54 -10.24 0.08 -15.15
N ASP A 55 -11.54 -0.13 -15.38
CA ASP A 55 -12.25 0.17 -16.64
C ASP A 55 -13.24 1.34 -16.52
N SER A 56 -13.37 1.94 -15.34
CA SER A 56 -14.30 3.02 -15.05
C SER A 56 -13.61 4.39 -15.02
N PHE A 57 -14.27 5.43 -15.53
CA PHE A 57 -13.85 6.82 -15.31
C PHE A 57 -14.11 7.32 -13.88
N PHE A 58 -15.05 6.68 -13.18
CA PHE A 58 -15.44 7.00 -11.81
C PHE A 58 -15.39 5.71 -10.97
N PRO A 59 -14.20 5.14 -10.75
CA PRO A 59 -14.08 3.92 -9.97
C PRO A 59 -14.50 4.14 -8.51
N PRO A 60 -14.95 3.08 -7.81
CA PRO A 60 -15.22 3.15 -6.38
C PRO A 60 -14.03 3.73 -5.60
N TRP A 61 -14.31 4.74 -4.77
CA TRP A 61 -13.29 5.48 -4.01
C TRP A 61 -12.12 6.00 -4.87
N ASP A 62 -12.43 6.40 -6.11
CA ASP A 62 -11.50 6.93 -7.12
C ASP A 62 -10.31 6.00 -7.46
N SER A 63 -10.35 4.72 -7.06
CA SER A 63 -9.20 3.81 -7.18
C SER A 63 -7.90 4.45 -6.66
N LYS A 64 -8.02 5.24 -5.59
CA LYS A 64 -6.93 6.01 -5.00
C LYS A 64 -6.05 5.16 -4.09
N TYR A 65 -5.20 5.82 -3.32
CA TYR A 65 -4.49 5.21 -2.20
C TYR A 65 -5.24 5.55 -0.91
N THR A 66 -5.96 4.56 -0.37
CA THR A 66 -6.56 4.68 0.96
C THR A 66 -5.57 4.16 1.99
N ILE A 67 -5.01 5.08 2.77
CA ILE A 67 -3.80 4.94 3.59
C ILE A 67 -4.15 4.88 5.08
N ASN A 68 -5.32 4.31 5.39
CA ASN A 68 -5.73 3.99 6.75
C ASN A 68 -5.97 2.48 6.93
N ILE A 69 -5.56 1.66 5.95
CA ILE A 69 -5.49 0.19 5.97
C ILE A 69 -5.16 -0.37 4.58
N ASN A 70 -5.78 0.14 3.50
CA ASN A 70 -5.81 -0.55 2.21
C ASN A 70 -4.45 -0.56 1.51
N THR A 71 -3.83 0.61 1.38
CA THR A 71 -2.51 0.72 0.75
C THR A 71 -1.46 0.01 1.58
N GLU A 72 -1.52 0.09 2.92
CA GLU A 72 -0.65 -0.70 3.79
C GLU A 72 -0.79 -2.19 3.52
N MET A 73 -2.04 -2.67 3.45
CA MET A 73 -2.36 -4.08 3.21
C MET A 73 -1.83 -4.58 1.87
N ASN A 74 -1.89 -3.76 0.81
CA ASN A 74 -1.31 -4.10 -0.50
C ASN A 74 0.17 -4.52 -0.38
N TYR A 75 0.90 -3.93 0.57
CA TYR A 75 2.35 -4.12 0.72
C TYR A 75 2.76 -5.07 1.85
N TRP A 76 1.84 -5.55 2.69
CA TRP A 76 2.15 -6.57 3.71
C TRP A 76 2.90 -7.81 3.16
N PRO A 77 2.55 -8.37 1.98
CA PRO A 77 3.28 -9.53 1.47
C PRO A 77 4.65 -9.19 0.86
N ALA A 78 5.00 -7.91 0.65
CA ALA A 78 6.16 -7.53 -0.15
C ALA A 78 7.45 -8.16 0.37
N ASN A 79 7.84 -7.88 1.62
CA ASN A 79 9.09 -8.40 2.17
C ASN A 79 9.03 -9.91 2.44
N ILE A 80 8.00 -10.37 3.15
CA ILE A 80 7.91 -11.77 3.61
C ILE A 80 7.78 -12.77 2.44
N CYS A 81 7.26 -12.33 1.29
CA CYS A 81 7.13 -13.17 0.09
C CYS A 81 8.26 -12.97 -0.93
N GLY A 82 9.35 -12.28 -0.58
CA GLY A 82 10.52 -12.10 -1.45
C GLY A 82 10.26 -11.15 -2.63
N LEU A 83 9.46 -10.11 -2.41
CA LEU A 83 9.06 -9.07 -3.37
C LEU A 83 9.42 -7.67 -2.82
N ALA A 84 10.51 -7.55 -2.07
CA ALA A 84 10.89 -6.29 -1.40
C ALA A 84 11.03 -5.11 -2.39
N GLN A 85 11.49 -5.37 -3.63
CA GLN A 85 11.57 -4.37 -4.70
C GLN A 85 10.22 -3.78 -5.09
N SER A 86 9.11 -4.46 -4.81
CA SER A 86 7.78 -3.92 -5.08
C SER A 86 7.40 -2.76 -4.15
N GLU A 87 8.08 -2.56 -3.02
CA GLU A 87 7.84 -1.40 -2.14
C GLU A 87 8.51 -0.10 -2.64
N GLU A 88 9.42 -0.16 -3.61
CA GLU A 88 10.11 1.03 -4.12
C GLU A 88 9.13 2.13 -4.59
N PRO A 89 8.09 1.82 -5.40
CA PRO A 89 7.04 2.79 -5.73
C PRO A 89 6.28 3.37 -4.53
N LEU A 90 6.16 2.63 -3.42
CA LEU A 90 5.52 3.13 -2.20
C LEU A 90 6.39 4.20 -1.54
N PHE A 91 7.72 3.98 -1.49
CA PHE A 91 8.66 4.97 -0.97
C PHE A 91 8.73 6.22 -1.85
N ASP A 92 8.62 6.07 -3.17
CA ASP A 92 8.52 7.19 -4.10
C ASP A 92 7.24 8.01 -3.89
N LEU A 93 6.10 7.35 -3.65
CA LEU A 93 4.85 8.03 -3.29
C LEU A 93 5.01 8.80 -1.98
N LEU A 94 5.57 8.17 -0.94
CA LEU A 94 5.82 8.86 0.32
C LEU A 94 6.72 10.09 0.15
N ALA A 95 7.81 9.97 -0.62
CA ALA A 95 8.69 11.10 -0.91
C ALA A 95 7.96 12.24 -1.63
N ARG A 96 7.03 11.91 -2.54
CA ARG A 96 6.15 12.89 -3.21
C ARG A 96 5.19 13.58 -2.23
N MET A 97 4.70 12.85 -1.23
CA MET A 97 3.77 13.39 -0.22
C MET A 97 4.47 14.33 0.76
N VAL A 98 5.75 14.12 1.10
CA VAL A 98 6.48 14.93 2.11
C VAL A 98 6.28 16.45 1.98
N PRO A 99 6.53 17.10 0.83
CA PRO A 99 6.37 18.54 0.71
C PRO A 99 4.91 19.01 0.88
N ASN A 100 3.94 18.19 0.48
CA ASN A 100 2.51 18.49 0.65
C ASN A 100 2.13 18.34 2.12
N GLY A 101 2.51 17.25 2.77
CA GLY A 101 2.15 17.04 4.17
C GLY A 101 2.89 17.94 5.16
N GLN A 102 4.08 18.45 4.81
CA GLN A 102 4.72 19.54 5.55
C GLN A 102 3.90 20.85 5.49
N ARG A 103 3.28 21.12 4.33
CA ARG A 103 2.37 22.25 4.18
C ARG A 103 1.10 22.02 5.00
N THR A 104 0.47 20.87 4.88
CA THR A 104 -0.72 20.48 5.65
C THR A 104 -0.46 20.56 7.16
N ALA A 105 0.68 20.05 7.65
CA ALA A 105 1.08 20.13 9.06
C ALA A 105 1.16 21.57 9.57
N ARG A 106 1.81 22.46 8.79
CA ARG A 106 1.98 23.87 9.16
C ARG A 106 0.66 24.65 9.11
N GLU A 107 -0.16 24.42 8.09
CA GLU A 107 -1.34 25.24 7.80
C GLU A 107 -2.57 24.80 8.60
N LEU A 108 -2.78 23.49 8.78
CA LEU A 108 -3.93 22.97 9.54
C LEU A 108 -3.64 22.80 11.03
N TYR A 109 -2.41 22.40 11.37
CA TYR A 109 -2.08 22.00 12.74
C TYR A 109 -1.05 22.91 13.43
N HIS A 110 -0.43 23.83 12.69
CA HIS A 110 0.70 24.65 13.18
C HIS A 110 1.85 23.81 13.76
N CYS A 111 2.00 22.59 13.25
CA CYS A 111 3.05 21.66 13.62
C CYS A 111 4.21 21.69 12.63
N ARG A 112 5.34 21.13 13.07
CA ARG A 112 6.46 20.75 12.19
C ARG A 112 6.17 19.37 11.60
N GLY A 113 7.11 18.83 10.84
CA GLY A 113 7.01 17.46 10.32
C GLY A 113 6.05 17.30 9.16
N PHE A 114 5.63 16.06 8.92
CA PHE A 114 4.87 15.60 7.76
C PHE A 114 3.63 14.83 8.21
N VAL A 115 2.45 15.25 7.74
CA VAL A 115 1.17 14.56 7.99
C VAL A 115 0.47 14.23 6.69
N ALA A 116 -0.26 13.11 6.68
CA ALA A 116 -1.27 12.79 5.68
C ALA A 116 -2.46 12.14 6.39
N HIS A 117 -3.66 12.33 5.85
CA HIS A 117 -4.90 11.81 6.44
C HIS A 117 -5.19 10.39 5.95
N HIS A 118 -6.46 10.01 5.72
CA HIS A 118 -6.83 8.64 5.36
C HIS A 118 -6.69 8.31 3.88
N ASN A 119 -6.55 9.30 3.00
CA ASN A 119 -6.44 9.11 1.55
C ASN A 119 -5.30 9.96 0.96
N THR A 120 -4.71 9.48 -0.12
CA THR A 120 -3.85 10.24 -1.04
C THR A 120 -4.09 9.79 -2.48
N ASP A 121 -3.44 10.42 -3.44
CA ASP A 121 -3.62 10.15 -4.87
C ASP A 121 -2.30 10.22 -5.65
N LEU A 122 -2.38 10.25 -6.98
CA LEU A 122 -1.22 10.37 -7.87
C LEU A 122 -0.32 11.56 -7.52
N TRP A 123 -0.90 12.65 -7.04
CA TRP A 123 -0.22 13.92 -6.78
C TRP A 123 0.31 14.01 -5.35
N GLY A 124 0.08 12.99 -4.53
CA GLY A 124 0.52 12.93 -3.14
C GLY A 124 -0.26 13.91 -2.26
N ASP A 125 -1.56 14.06 -2.49
CA ASP A 125 -2.41 14.90 -1.64
C ASP A 125 -2.43 14.40 -0.18
N THR A 126 -2.45 15.33 0.76
CA THR A 126 -2.31 15.06 2.20
C THR A 126 -3.38 15.69 3.05
N ASP A 127 -4.30 16.47 2.47
CA ASP A 127 -5.36 17.13 3.20
C ASP A 127 -6.47 16.15 3.64
N PRO A 128 -7.30 16.50 4.64
CA PRO A 128 -8.48 15.71 5.00
C PRO A 128 -9.43 15.62 3.79
N GLN A 129 -9.79 14.39 3.41
CA GLN A 129 -10.67 14.13 2.27
C GLN A 129 -12.08 13.73 2.72
N ASP A 130 -13.04 13.74 1.80
CA ASP A 130 -14.43 13.32 2.01
C ASP A 130 -15.26 14.20 2.98
N ARG A 131 -16.54 13.86 3.12
CA ARG A 131 -17.50 14.57 3.99
C ARG A 131 -17.84 13.80 5.27
N TYR A 132 -17.31 12.59 5.43
CA TYR A 132 -17.60 11.76 6.60
C TYR A 132 -16.56 12.02 7.69
N ILE A 133 -16.82 13.04 8.51
CA ILE A 133 -15.92 13.54 9.57
C ILE A 133 -15.22 12.43 10.37
N PRO A 134 -15.89 11.34 10.83
CA PRO A 134 -15.24 10.29 11.60
C PRO A 134 -14.13 9.53 10.86
N ALA A 135 -14.13 9.52 9.53
CA ALA A 135 -13.06 8.95 8.72
C ALA A 135 -12.10 10.02 8.15
N SER A 136 -12.63 11.20 7.81
CA SER A 136 -11.88 12.28 7.16
C SER A 136 -10.73 12.84 8.00
N PHE A 137 -10.95 13.02 9.31
CA PHE A 137 -9.95 13.60 10.22
C PHE A 137 -9.15 12.50 10.93
N TRP A 138 -8.41 11.72 10.16
CA TRP A 138 -7.52 10.69 10.68
C TRP A 138 -6.06 10.99 10.29
N PRO A 139 -5.30 11.75 11.09
CA PRO A 139 -3.99 12.31 10.72
C PRO A 139 -2.83 11.33 10.92
N MET A 140 -3.04 10.04 10.65
CA MET A 140 -2.07 8.97 10.97
C MET A 140 -1.58 8.21 9.73
N GLY A 141 -2.01 8.59 8.52
CA GLY A 141 -1.69 7.83 7.30
C GLY A 141 -0.22 7.89 6.94
N ALA A 142 0.35 9.09 6.95
CA ALA A 142 1.79 9.27 6.78
C ALA A 142 2.60 8.43 7.79
N ALA A 143 2.22 8.49 9.07
CA ALA A 143 2.90 7.78 10.13
C ALA A 143 2.84 6.26 9.94
N TRP A 144 1.67 5.70 9.57
CA TRP A 144 1.53 4.27 9.33
C TRP A 144 2.31 3.81 8.10
N LEU A 145 2.19 4.50 6.96
CA LEU A 145 2.96 4.16 5.77
C LEU A 145 4.46 4.21 6.01
N CYS A 146 4.96 5.20 6.75
CA CYS A 146 6.37 5.29 7.14
C CYS A 146 6.87 4.04 7.89
N THR A 147 6.01 3.26 8.56
CA THR A 147 6.41 1.99 9.18
C THR A 147 6.93 0.96 8.16
N HIS A 148 6.55 1.07 6.88
CA HIS A 148 7.09 0.23 5.81
C HIS A 148 8.60 0.47 5.59
N ILE A 149 9.11 1.68 5.79
CA ILE A 149 10.55 1.97 5.72
C ILE A 149 11.30 1.15 6.77
N TRP A 150 10.81 1.20 8.01
CA TRP A 150 11.44 0.46 9.11
C TRP A 150 11.33 -1.06 8.90
N ARG A 151 10.16 -1.55 8.47
CA ARG A 151 9.96 -2.97 8.16
C ARG A 151 10.88 -3.45 7.04
N HIS A 152 10.99 -2.69 5.95
CA HIS A 152 11.89 -3.00 4.84
C HIS A 152 13.33 -3.15 5.32
N TYR A 153 13.81 -2.22 6.15
CA TYR A 153 15.12 -2.32 6.80
C TYR A 153 15.26 -3.57 7.68
N LEU A 154 14.25 -3.91 8.50
CA LEU A 154 14.32 -5.11 9.34
C LEU A 154 14.42 -6.41 8.53
N TYR A 155 13.83 -6.45 7.33
CA TYR A 155 13.92 -7.61 6.44
C TYR A 155 15.23 -7.65 5.64
N SER A 156 15.72 -6.50 5.17
CA SER A 156 16.90 -6.44 4.29
C SER A 156 18.23 -6.30 5.03
N GLY A 157 18.23 -5.68 6.22
CA GLY A 157 19.44 -5.23 6.92
C GLY A 157 20.17 -4.09 6.22
N ASP A 158 19.60 -3.48 5.18
CA ASP A 158 20.26 -2.47 4.35
C ASP A 158 20.33 -1.10 5.07
N MET A 159 21.49 -0.83 5.65
CA MET A 159 21.78 0.44 6.31
C MET A 159 21.88 1.63 5.35
N GLN A 160 22.21 1.41 4.08
CA GLN A 160 22.27 2.48 3.09
C GLN A 160 20.85 2.94 2.74
N PHE A 161 19.93 1.99 2.50
CA PHE A 161 18.51 2.26 2.34
C PHE A 161 17.96 3.02 3.56
N LEU A 162 18.19 2.50 4.77
CA LEU A 162 17.67 3.14 5.98
C LEU A 162 18.17 4.58 6.11
N ARG A 163 19.47 4.83 5.90
CA ARG A 163 20.02 6.19 5.97
C ARG A 163 19.41 7.13 4.93
N ALA A 164 19.13 6.63 3.73
CA ALA A 164 18.50 7.41 2.67
C ALA A 164 17.04 7.78 3.02
N GLN A 165 16.30 6.85 3.63
CA GLN A 165 14.88 7.04 3.97
C GLN A 165 14.65 7.64 5.37
N PHE A 166 15.64 7.62 6.25
CA PHE A 166 15.54 8.09 7.64
C PHE A 166 14.99 9.51 7.80
N PRO A 167 15.35 10.50 6.95
CA PRO A 167 14.78 11.84 7.05
C PRO A 167 13.25 11.85 6.95
N MET A 168 12.65 10.93 6.20
CA MET A 168 11.20 10.81 6.07
C MET A 168 10.55 10.28 7.36
N LEU A 169 11.19 9.31 8.02
CA LEU A 169 10.78 8.83 9.34
C LEU A 169 10.84 9.95 10.37
N GLU A 170 11.92 10.75 10.36
CA GLU A 170 12.03 11.93 11.25
C GLU A 170 10.91 12.93 11.01
N GLN A 171 10.53 13.21 9.75
CA GLN A 171 9.41 14.11 9.48
C GLN A 171 8.09 13.59 10.06
N ALA A 172 7.81 12.29 9.97
CA ALA A 172 6.61 11.70 10.55
C ALA A 172 6.61 11.74 12.09
N VAL A 173 7.77 11.62 12.74
CA VAL A 173 7.91 11.72 14.20
C VAL A 173 7.88 13.17 14.71
N LEU A 174 8.32 14.12 13.89
CA LEU A 174 8.34 15.55 14.24
C LEU A 174 6.95 16.21 14.25
N PHE A 175 5.98 15.61 13.54
CA PHE A 175 4.59 16.03 13.50
C PHE A 175 3.86 15.57 14.77
#